data_AF-A0A3D2RM45-F1
#
_entry.id   AF-A0A3D2RM45-F1
#
_cell.length_a   1.000
_cell.length_b   1.000
_cell.length_c   1.000
_cell.angle_alpha   90.00
_cell.angle_beta   90.00
_cell.angle_gamma   90.00
#
_symmetry.space_group_name_H-M   'P 1'
#
loop_
_entity.id
_entity.type
_entity.pdbx_description
1 polymer ?
#
loop_
_entity_poly.entity_id
_entity_poly.type
_entity_poly.pdbx_seq_one_letter_code
_entity_poly.pdbx_strand_id
1 'polypeptide(L)'
;MALQEQDIHPRSDDQSKPDRITVRSLILGLITAVLMAYTGNLLEMVLHAGSLVKSSYPVALILWFCIWVMINMVIGVVHRPWMLTRIELLVIFGAIWIAGMMPGVGWMGYLIGALPAPYFFATPENRWAELFFDQLPMWAFPNPTPEIMDRFYFGLHEGEAIPWNAWVMPVWWWFSGALALMAAGYFVICIFHRQWVDAERLTYPLVQFPEDLVEGFDEGRVIPNILKKPVFW
;
A
#
# COMPACT_ATOMS: atom_id res chain seq x y z
N MET A 1 57.94 10.79 -5.32
CA MET A 1 56.90 10.10 -6.12
C MET A 1 55.60 10.81 -5.80
N ALA A 2 55.23 11.75 -6.68
CA ALA A 2 54.14 12.69 -6.45
C ALA A 2 52.78 11.98 -6.56
N LEU A 3 51.89 12.24 -5.60
CA LEU A 3 50.50 11.85 -5.66
C LEU A 3 49.79 12.77 -6.65
N GLN A 4 49.19 12.18 -7.67
CA GLN A 4 48.44 12.87 -8.70
C GLN A 4 47.11 13.32 -8.07
N GLU A 5 46.96 14.63 -7.86
CA GLU A 5 45.67 15.24 -7.52
C GLU A 5 44.68 14.90 -8.63
N GLN A 6 43.66 14.11 -8.30
CA GLN A 6 42.49 13.95 -9.16
C GLN A 6 41.70 15.25 -9.09
N ASP A 7 41.84 16.09 -10.11
CA ASP A 7 40.98 17.23 -10.38
C ASP A 7 39.51 16.78 -10.43
N ILE A 8 38.78 17.06 -9.36
CA ILE A 8 37.33 16.92 -9.31
C ILE A 8 36.77 18.07 -10.14
N HIS A 9 36.57 17.82 -11.44
CA HIS A 9 35.76 18.73 -12.26
C HIS A 9 34.37 18.85 -11.62
N PRO A 10 33.85 20.07 -11.39
CA PRO A 10 32.47 20.24 -10.99
C PRO A 10 31.59 19.71 -12.12
N ARG A 11 30.77 18.70 -11.81
CA ARG A 11 29.69 18.24 -12.70
C ARG A 11 28.93 19.49 -13.15
N SER A 12 28.98 19.78 -14.45
CA SER A 12 28.18 20.80 -15.08
C SER A 12 26.73 20.64 -14.65
N ASP A 13 26.10 21.73 -14.23
CA ASP A 13 24.67 21.85 -13.92
C ASP A 13 23.83 21.07 -14.94
N ASP A 14 23.52 19.82 -14.62
CA ASP A 14 22.52 19.07 -15.37
C ASP A 14 21.17 19.53 -14.83
N GLN A 15 20.23 19.73 -15.74
CA GLN A 15 18.85 20.13 -15.44
C GLN A 15 18.08 18.96 -14.83
N SER A 16 18.69 18.21 -13.91
CA SER A 16 18.02 17.17 -13.13
C SER A 16 16.97 17.86 -12.28
N LYS A 17 15.70 17.52 -12.50
CA LYS A 17 14.62 17.93 -11.59
C LYS A 17 15.07 17.61 -10.16
N PRO A 18 14.95 18.55 -9.21
CA PRO A 18 15.46 18.33 -7.86
C PRO A 18 14.82 17.09 -7.24
N ASP A 19 15.64 16.26 -6.60
CA ASP A 19 15.22 15.08 -5.83
C ASP A 19 14.39 15.53 -4.62
N ARG A 20 13.09 15.74 -4.87
CA ARG A 20 12.13 16.20 -3.86
C ARG A 20 10.84 15.44 -4.03
N ILE A 21 10.22 15.16 -2.88
CA ILE A 21 8.85 14.64 -2.84
C ILE A 21 7.92 15.74 -3.37
N THR A 22 7.15 15.41 -4.42
CA THR A 22 6.21 16.36 -5.03
C THR A 22 4.78 16.03 -4.60
N VAL A 23 3.93 17.05 -4.49
CA VAL A 23 2.48 16.86 -4.25
C VAL A 23 1.86 16.00 -5.36
N ARG A 24 2.37 16.12 -6.60
CA ARG A 24 1.98 15.27 -7.73
C ARG A 24 2.18 13.80 -7.41
N SER A 25 3.37 13.39 -6.96
CA SER A 25 3.66 11.99 -6.63
C SER A 25 2.80 11.45 -5.50
N LEU A 26 2.48 12.28 -4.50
CA LEU A 26 1.58 11.91 -3.41
C LEU A 26 0.15 11.66 -3.93
N ILE A 27 -0.38 12.56 -4.76
CA ILE A 27 -1.71 12.40 -5.35
C ILE A 27 -1.76 11.15 -6.24
N LEU A 28 -0.77 10.95 -7.11
CA LEU A 28 -0.71 9.77 -7.99
C LEU A 28 -0.58 8.47 -7.18
N GLY A 29 0.24 8.47 -6.14
CA GLY A 29 0.37 7.34 -5.21
C GLY A 29 -0.94 7.01 -4.51
N LEU A 30 -1.65 8.01 -3.98
CA LEU A 30 -2.95 7.84 -3.32
C LEU A 30 -4.04 7.33 -4.27
N ILE A 31 -4.13 7.90 -5.48
CA ILE A 31 -5.08 7.45 -6.50
C ILE A 31 -4.78 5.98 -6.86
N THR A 32 -3.50 5.64 -7.07
CA THR A 32 -3.11 4.26 -7.40
C THR A 32 -3.39 3.31 -6.25
N ALA A 33 -3.18 3.73 -5.00
CA ALA A 33 -3.50 2.95 -3.81
C ALA A 33 -5.00 2.62 -3.74
N VAL A 34 -5.87 3.60 -3.98
CA VAL A 34 -7.34 3.40 -4.01
C VAL A 34 -7.73 2.45 -5.15
N LEU A 35 -7.21 2.68 -6.36
CA LEU A 35 -7.49 1.82 -7.51
C LEU A 35 -7.01 0.39 -7.29
N MET A 36 -5.82 0.21 -6.73
CA MET A 36 -5.26 -1.10 -6.42
C MET A 36 -6.09 -1.81 -5.34
N ALA A 37 -6.52 -1.10 -4.29
CA ALA A 37 -7.37 -1.67 -3.26
C ALA A 37 -8.75 -2.09 -3.80
N TYR A 38 -9.35 -1.25 -4.64
CA TYR A 38 -10.62 -1.55 -5.29
C TYR A 38 -10.53 -2.75 -6.23
N THR A 39 -9.56 -2.73 -7.16
CA THR A 39 -9.36 -3.80 -8.14
C THR A 39 -8.95 -5.11 -7.47
N GLY A 40 -8.15 -5.06 -6.40
CA GLY A 40 -7.80 -6.23 -5.60
C GLY A 40 -9.02 -6.91 -4.98
N ASN A 41 -9.89 -6.15 -4.29
CA ASN A 41 -11.12 -6.70 -3.72
C ASN A 41 -12.09 -7.19 -4.81
N LEU A 42 -12.24 -6.47 -5.91
CA LEU A 42 -13.10 -6.87 -7.02
C LEU A 42 -12.65 -8.21 -7.61
N LEU A 43 -11.35 -8.35 -7.88
CA LEU A 43 -10.77 -9.58 -8.42
C LEU A 43 -10.95 -10.76 -7.46
N GLU A 44 -10.65 -10.56 -6.18
CA GLU A 44 -10.68 -11.64 -5.19
C GLU A 44 -12.10 -12.03 -4.75
N MET A 45 -12.93 -11.05 -4.35
CA MET A 45 -14.23 -11.31 -3.73
C MET A 45 -15.37 -11.48 -4.73
N VAL A 46 -15.31 -10.81 -5.88
CA VAL A 46 -16.40 -10.86 -6.88
C VAL A 46 -16.06 -11.81 -8.00
N LEU A 47 -14.86 -11.66 -8.58
CA LEU A 47 -14.43 -12.47 -9.72
C LEU A 47 -13.81 -13.82 -9.30
N HIS A 48 -13.65 -14.06 -7.99
CA HIS A 48 -13.06 -15.29 -7.43
C HIS A 48 -11.68 -15.62 -8.04
N ALA A 49 -10.97 -14.60 -8.51
CA ALA A 49 -9.61 -14.74 -8.99
C ALA A 49 -8.69 -15.00 -7.79
N GLY A 50 -7.62 -15.76 -8.01
CA GLY A 50 -6.65 -16.06 -6.96
C GLY A 50 -6.11 -14.79 -6.28
N SER A 51 -5.94 -14.86 -4.96
CA SER A 51 -5.44 -13.74 -4.15
C SER A 51 -4.00 -13.36 -4.53
N LEU A 52 -3.79 -12.13 -4.98
CA LEU A 52 -2.48 -11.59 -5.39
C LEU A 52 -1.68 -10.94 -4.23
N VAL A 53 -2.22 -11.01 -3.00
CA VAL A 53 -1.79 -10.18 -1.86
C VAL A 53 -1.14 -10.98 -0.73
N LYS A 54 -0.94 -12.30 -0.89
CA LYS A 54 -0.46 -13.21 0.18
C LYS A 54 1.06 -13.24 0.38
N SER A 55 1.78 -12.12 0.23
CA SER A 55 3.25 -12.09 0.32
C SER A 55 3.77 -10.74 0.80
N SER A 56 4.95 -10.71 1.43
CA SER A 56 5.63 -9.46 1.82
C SER A 56 5.99 -8.57 0.63
N TYR A 57 6.01 -9.17 -0.56
CA TYR A 57 6.13 -8.49 -1.85
C TYR A 57 4.94 -8.91 -2.74
N PRO A 58 3.76 -8.29 -2.58
CA PRO A 58 2.55 -8.69 -3.32
C PRO A 58 2.76 -8.62 -4.83
N VAL A 59 2.20 -9.58 -5.57
CA VAL A 59 2.25 -9.55 -7.05
C VAL A 59 1.55 -8.29 -7.57
N ALA A 60 0.46 -7.88 -6.92
CA ALA A 60 -0.26 -6.65 -7.23
C ALA A 60 0.66 -5.40 -7.16
N LEU A 61 1.52 -5.31 -6.12
CA LEU A 61 2.48 -4.21 -5.98
C LEU A 61 3.41 -4.13 -7.19
N ILE A 62 4.02 -5.26 -7.57
CA ILE A 62 4.95 -5.32 -8.70
C ILE A 62 4.24 -4.91 -9.99
N LEU A 63 3.07 -5.47 -10.26
CA LEU A 63 2.32 -5.19 -11.48
C LEU A 63 1.98 -3.70 -11.60
N TRP A 64 1.43 -3.10 -10.54
CA TRP A 64 1.11 -1.67 -10.54
C TRP A 64 2.35 -0.79 -10.67
N PHE A 65 3.47 -1.18 -10.06
CA PHE A 65 4.71 -0.43 -10.20
C PHE A 65 5.30 -0.53 -11.61
N CYS A 66 5.32 -1.73 -12.20
CA CYS A 66 5.73 -1.93 -13.59
C CYS A 66 4.85 -1.13 -14.56
N ILE A 67 3.55 -1.02 -14.30
CA ILE A 67 2.64 -0.15 -15.06
C ILE A 67 3.10 1.30 -14.97
N TRP A 68 3.46 1.81 -13.79
CA TRP A 68 3.98 3.16 -13.64
C TRP A 68 5.31 3.39 -14.36
N VAL A 69 6.22 2.42 -14.33
CA VAL A 69 7.47 2.48 -15.11
C VAL A 69 7.16 2.56 -16.60
N MET A 70 6.27 1.70 -17.11
CA MET A 70 5.84 1.72 -18.52
C MET A 70 5.16 3.05 -18.90
N ILE A 71 4.25 3.56 -18.07
CA ILE A 71 3.62 4.86 -18.26
C ILE A 71 4.68 5.95 -18.34
N ASN A 72 5.69 5.93 -17.46
CA ASN A 72 6.75 6.92 -17.47
C ASN A 72 7.62 6.84 -18.73
N MET A 73 7.93 5.63 -19.22
CA MET A 73 8.62 5.44 -20.49
C MET A 73 7.81 6.02 -21.66
N VAL A 74 6.51 5.74 -21.72
CA VAL A 74 5.61 6.29 -22.75
C VAL A 74 5.56 7.81 -22.68
N ILE A 75 5.43 8.39 -21.48
CA ILE A 75 5.48 9.84 -21.29
C ILE A 75 6.83 10.40 -21.78
N GLY A 76 7.94 9.71 -21.54
CA GLY A 76 9.26 10.14 -22.01
C GLY A 76 9.44 10.12 -23.52
N VAL A 77 8.76 9.21 -24.23
CA VAL A 77 8.73 9.20 -25.70
C VAL A 77 7.88 10.35 -26.25
N VAL A 78 6.73 10.61 -25.63
CA VAL A 78 5.76 11.61 -26.12
C VAL A 78 6.15 13.04 -25.72
N HIS A 79 6.46 13.27 -24.44
CA HIS A 79 6.75 14.59 -23.89
C HIS A 79 7.62 14.52 -22.61
N ARG A 80 8.94 14.53 -22.79
CA ARG A 80 9.95 14.43 -21.72
C ARG A 80 9.72 15.32 -20.49
N PRO A 81 9.29 16.59 -20.60
CA PRO A 81 9.08 17.44 -19.43
C PRO A 81 8.06 16.89 -18.42
N TRP A 82 7.16 16.01 -18.85
CA TRP A 82 6.12 15.43 -17.98
C TRP A 82 6.55 14.18 -17.23
N MET A 83 7.72 13.61 -17.56
CA MET A 83 8.23 12.42 -16.90
C MET A 83 8.27 12.60 -15.39
N LEU A 84 7.91 11.52 -14.70
CA LEU A 84 8.10 11.34 -13.27
C LEU A 84 9.58 11.13 -12.99
N THR A 85 10.06 11.81 -11.94
CA THR A 85 11.42 11.61 -11.46
C THR A 85 11.54 10.25 -10.75
N ARG A 86 12.78 9.81 -10.54
CA ARG A 86 13.11 8.65 -9.72
C ARG A 86 12.40 8.70 -8.35
N ILE A 87 12.52 9.83 -7.65
CA ILE A 87 11.88 10.04 -6.33
C ILE A 87 10.36 9.99 -6.43
N GLU A 88 9.75 10.60 -7.45
CA GLU A 88 8.29 10.56 -7.62
C GLU A 88 7.77 9.13 -7.82
N LEU A 89 8.48 8.31 -8.60
CA LEU A 89 8.15 6.89 -8.78
C LEU A 89 8.34 6.08 -7.49
N LEU A 90 9.41 6.32 -6.73
CA LEU A 90 9.65 5.66 -5.46
C LEU A 90 8.60 6.05 -4.39
N VAL A 91 8.12 7.30 -4.40
CA VAL A 91 7.00 7.74 -3.55
C VAL A 91 5.72 7.00 -3.92
N ILE A 92 5.41 6.89 -5.22
CA ILE A 92 4.27 6.11 -5.70
C ILE A 92 4.40 4.66 -5.24
N PHE A 93 5.57 4.04 -5.46
CA PHE A 93 5.89 2.68 -5.02
C PHE A 93 5.66 2.48 -3.52
N GLY A 94 6.20 3.36 -2.68
CA GLY A 94 6.00 3.29 -1.23
C GLY A 94 4.53 3.40 -0.83
N ALA A 95 3.79 4.31 -1.45
CA ALA A 95 2.36 4.49 -1.20
C ALA A 95 1.55 3.22 -1.56
N ILE A 96 1.80 2.64 -2.73
CA ILE A 96 1.12 1.42 -3.14
C ILE A 96 1.62 0.20 -2.38
N TRP A 97 2.86 0.15 -1.89
CA TRP A 97 3.33 -0.98 -1.07
C TRP A 97 2.57 -1.05 0.25
N ILE A 98 2.43 0.09 0.94
CA ILE A 98 1.65 0.18 2.18
C ILE A 98 0.19 -0.20 1.91
N ALA A 99 -0.42 0.40 0.88
CA ALA A 99 -1.80 0.13 0.53
C ALA A 99 -2.03 -1.31 0.07
N GLY A 100 -1.04 -1.92 -0.59
CA GLY A 100 -1.14 -3.26 -1.15
C GLY A 100 -1.20 -4.37 -0.12
N MET A 101 -0.84 -4.10 1.14
CA MET A 101 -0.87 -5.09 2.20
C MET A 101 -2.22 -5.17 2.94
N MET A 102 -3.14 -4.23 2.71
CA MET A 102 -4.37 -4.09 3.52
C MET A 102 -5.63 -4.80 2.95
N PRO A 103 -5.92 -4.76 1.63
CA PRO A 103 -7.13 -5.31 1.02
C PRO A 103 -7.18 -6.85 1.01
N GLY A 104 -8.39 -7.43 0.95
CA GLY A 104 -8.57 -8.87 0.78
C GLY A 104 -8.40 -9.69 2.06
N VAL A 105 -7.64 -10.80 1.99
CA VAL A 105 -7.31 -11.72 3.11
C VAL A 105 -6.30 -11.11 4.12
N GLY A 106 -6.31 -9.79 4.25
CA GLY A 106 -5.47 -9.03 5.18
C GLY A 106 -6.28 -8.47 6.35
N TRP A 107 -5.75 -7.40 6.94
CA TRP A 107 -6.35 -6.75 8.10
C TRP A 107 -7.81 -6.32 7.86
N MET A 108 -8.11 -5.73 6.69
CA MET A 108 -9.46 -5.24 6.39
C MET A 108 -10.49 -6.37 6.26
N GLY A 109 -10.19 -7.45 5.55
CA GLY A 109 -11.13 -8.57 5.40
C GLY A 109 -11.45 -9.25 6.73
N TYR A 110 -10.42 -9.51 7.54
CA TYR A 110 -10.61 -10.13 8.86
C TYR A 110 -11.33 -9.21 9.83
N LEU A 111 -10.92 -7.94 9.90
CA LEU A 111 -11.55 -6.99 10.82
C LEU A 111 -13.03 -6.78 10.46
N ILE A 112 -13.32 -6.45 9.21
CA ILE A 112 -14.68 -6.15 8.77
C ILE A 112 -15.59 -7.38 8.92
N GLY A 113 -15.09 -8.59 8.65
CA GLY A 113 -15.82 -9.84 8.88
C GLY A 113 -15.99 -10.21 10.36
N ALA A 114 -15.04 -9.83 11.23
CA ALA A 114 -15.09 -10.11 12.66
C ALA A 114 -16.07 -9.19 13.43
N LEU A 115 -16.37 -8.00 12.91
CA LEU A 115 -17.29 -7.06 13.54
C LEU A 115 -18.72 -7.60 13.74
N PRO A 116 -19.41 -8.14 12.71
CA PRO A 116 -20.74 -8.70 12.89
C PRO A 116 -20.75 -10.14 13.43
N ALA A 117 -19.60 -10.82 13.42
CA ALA A 117 -19.49 -12.24 13.74
C ALA A 117 -20.04 -12.65 15.12
N PRO A 118 -19.80 -11.91 16.23
CA PRO A 118 -20.34 -12.28 17.54
C PRO A 118 -21.87 -12.34 17.54
N TYR A 119 -22.53 -11.43 16.83
CA TYR A 119 -23.99 -11.36 16.77
C TYR A 119 -24.57 -12.36 15.77
N PHE A 120 -23.93 -12.51 14.60
CA PHE A 120 -24.44 -13.38 13.54
C PHE A 120 -24.23 -14.87 13.83
N PHE A 121 -23.11 -15.26 14.46
CA PHE A 121 -22.80 -16.66 14.77
C PHE A 121 -23.18 -17.07 16.20
N ALA A 122 -23.91 -16.23 16.95
CA ALA A 122 -24.41 -16.60 18.25
C ALA A 122 -25.41 -17.75 18.16
N THR A 123 -25.22 -18.77 18.99
CA THR A 123 -26.09 -19.95 19.07
C THR A 123 -26.40 -20.27 20.53
N PRO A 124 -27.51 -20.95 20.84
CA PRO A 124 -27.79 -21.41 22.20
C PRO A 124 -26.66 -22.27 22.79
N GLU A 125 -25.93 -23.01 21.95
CA GLU A 125 -24.84 -23.91 22.37
C GLU A 125 -23.58 -23.14 22.77
N ASN A 126 -23.22 -22.08 22.04
CA ASN A 126 -22.05 -21.26 22.37
C ASN A 126 -22.33 -20.22 23.46
N ARG A 127 -23.61 -19.91 23.71
CA ARG A 127 -24.09 -19.00 24.76
C ARG A 127 -23.47 -17.60 24.69
N TRP A 128 -23.01 -17.17 23.51
CA TRP A 128 -22.32 -15.89 23.38
C TRP A 128 -23.20 -14.70 23.75
N ALA A 129 -24.50 -14.79 23.45
CA ALA A 129 -25.48 -13.78 23.81
C ALA A 129 -25.55 -13.56 25.33
N GLU A 130 -25.53 -14.64 26.12
CA GLU A 130 -25.56 -14.58 27.59
C GLU A 130 -24.23 -14.13 28.20
N LEU A 131 -23.11 -14.52 27.57
CA LEU A 131 -21.78 -14.39 28.18
C LEU A 131 -21.08 -13.08 27.81
N PHE A 132 -21.27 -12.55 26.60
CA PHE A 132 -20.42 -11.50 26.07
C PHE A 132 -21.15 -10.28 25.53
N PHE A 133 -22.43 -10.36 25.11
CA PHE A 133 -23.09 -9.23 24.44
C PHE A 133 -23.15 -7.97 25.29
N ASP A 134 -23.37 -8.10 26.60
CA ASP A 134 -23.36 -6.98 27.54
C ASP A 134 -21.98 -6.35 27.74
N GLN A 135 -20.91 -7.05 27.34
CA GLN A 135 -19.53 -6.59 27.40
C GLN A 135 -19.04 -6.00 26.07
N LEU A 136 -19.81 -6.14 24.98
CA LEU A 136 -19.44 -5.59 23.68
C LEU A 136 -19.81 -4.10 23.62
N PRO A 137 -18.82 -3.20 23.47
CA PRO A 137 -19.12 -1.78 23.41
C PRO A 137 -19.76 -1.41 22.06
N MET A 138 -20.87 -0.66 22.12
CA MET A 138 -21.61 -0.15 20.96
C MET A 138 -20.79 0.74 20.03
N TRP A 139 -19.66 1.29 20.50
CA TRP A 139 -18.77 2.09 19.67
C TRP A 139 -17.77 1.25 18.87
N ALA A 140 -17.54 -0.03 19.22
CA ALA A 140 -16.59 -0.91 18.55
C ALA A 140 -17.26 -1.99 17.70
N PHE A 141 -18.56 -2.24 17.90
CA PHE A 141 -19.33 -3.26 17.18
C PHE A 141 -20.60 -2.64 16.60
N PRO A 142 -21.04 -3.08 15.40
CA PRO A 142 -22.29 -2.60 14.80
C PRO A 142 -23.51 -3.04 15.62
N ASN A 143 -24.60 -2.29 15.53
CA ASN A 143 -25.85 -2.62 16.21
C ASN A 143 -26.35 -4.02 15.79
N PRO A 144 -26.76 -4.87 16.73
CA PRO A 144 -27.14 -6.26 16.46
C PRO A 144 -28.56 -6.39 15.93
N THR A 145 -28.88 -5.75 14.81
CA THR A 145 -30.17 -5.88 14.14
C THR A 145 -30.05 -6.82 12.93
N PRO A 146 -31.10 -7.60 12.60
CA PRO A 146 -31.13 -8.41 11.38
C PRO A 146 -30.86 -7.58 10.12
N GLU A 147 -31.36 -6.34 10.08
CA GLU A 147 -31.12 -5.39 8.98
C GLU A 147 -29.65 -5.03 8.75
N ILE A 148 -28.78 -5.19 9.75
CA ILE A 148 -27.34 -4.93 9.61
C ILE A 148 -26.58 -6.24 9.45
N MET A 149 -26.85 -7.22 10.32
CA MET A 149 -26.13 -8.50 10.33
C MET A 149 -26.43 -9.33 9.08
N ASP A 150 -27.70 -9.50 8.72
CA ASP A 150 -28.07 -10.32 7.56
C ASP A 150 -27.62 -9.64 6.26
N ARG A 151 -27.72 -8.30 6.17
CA ARG A 151 -27.29 -7.54 5.00
C ARG A 151 -25.78 -7.59 4.78
N PHE A 152 -25.00 -7.75 5.84
CA PHE A 152 -23.56 -7.93 5.72
C PHE A 152 -23.22 -9.28 5.07
N TYR A 153 -23.83 -10.38 5.52
CA TYR A 153 -23.49 -11.73 5.05
C TYR A 153 -24.22 -12.15 3.78
N PHE A 154 -25.48 -11.77 3.62
CA PHE A 154 -26.31 -12.15 2.47
C PHE A 154 -26.43 -11.08 1.39
N GLY A 155 -25.91 -9.87 1.66
CA GLY A 155 -25.99 -8.73 0.75
C GLY A 155 -27.24 -7.88 0.94
N LEU A 156 -27.19 -6.68 0.36
CA LEU A 156 -28.31 -5.74 0.31
C LEU A 156 -29.36 -6.20 -0.70
N HIS A 157 -30.62 -5.90 -0.43
CA HIS A 157 -31.66 -6.05 -1.45
C HIS A 157 -31.55 -4.97 -2.53
N GLU A 158 -32.18 -5.19 -3.68
CA GLU A 158 -32.24 -4.19 -4.73
C GLU A 158 -32.88 -2.88 -4.23
N GLY A 159 -32.16 -1.77 -4.41
CA GLY A 159 -32.61 -0.44 -4.00
C GLY A 159 -32.35 -0.08 -2.53
N GLU A 160 -31.86 -1.01 -1.70
CA GLU A 160 -31.44 -0.68 -0.33
C GLU A 160 -30.10 0.08 -0.31
N ALA A 161 -30.01 1.10 0.53
CA ALA A 161 -28.77 1.81 0.78
C ALA A 161 -27.93 1.11 1.85
N ILE A 162 -26.60 1.25 1.76
CA ILE A 162 -25.69 0.75 2.81
C ILE A 162 -25.99 1.49 4.12
N PRO A 163 -26.21 0.79 5.26
CA PRO A 163 -26.51 1.40 6.55
C PRO A 163 -25.24 1.97 7.23
N TRP A 164 -24.62 2.98 6.61
CA TRP A 164 -23.34 3.55 7.05
C TRP A 164 -23.33 4.02 8.51
N ASN A 165 -24.47 4.48 9.03
CA ASN A 165 -24.62 4.88 10.43
C ASN A 165 -24.24 3.78 11.43
N ALA A 166 -24.44 2.51 11.08
CA ALA A 166 -24.06 1.37 11.92
C ALA A 166 -22.55 1.07 11.87
N TRP A 167 -21.85 1.49 10.82
CA TRP A 167 -20.47 1.08 10.54
C TRP A 167 -19.44 2.17 10.80
N VAL A 168 -19.79 3.45 10.59
CA VAL A 168 -18.83 4.56 10.69
C VAL A 168 -18.15 4.60 12.05
N MET A 169 -18.90 4.45 13.15
CA MET A 169 -18.34 4.52 14.51
C MET A 169 -17.43 3.32 14.83
N PRO A 170 -17.85 2.05 14.64
CA PRO A 170 -16.96 0.89 14.77
C PRO A 170 -15.70 0.98 13.92
N VAL A 171 -15.87 1.23 12.62
CA VAL A 171 -14.75 1.28 11.66
C VAL A 171 -13.77 2.38 12.04
N TRP A 172 -14.24 3.55 12.47
CA TRP A 172 -13.39 4.65 12.91
C TRP A 172 -12.49 4.25 14.09
N TRP A 173 -13.04 3.60 15.12
CA TRP A 173 -12.25 3.21 16.30
C TRP A 173 -11.26 2.09 16.02
N TRP A 174 -11.64 1.11 15.22
CA TRP A 174 -10.71 0.06 14.83
C TRP A 174 -9.61 0.59 13.90
N PHE A 175 -9.96 1.52 13.00
CA PHE A 175 -8.99 2.18 12.14
C PHE A 175 -8.03 3.07 12.92
N SER A 176 -8.52 3.82 13.91
CA SER A 176 -7.65 4.66 14.75
C SER A 176 -6.67 3.82 15.57
N GLY A 177 -7.12 2.68 16.11
CA GLY A 177 -6.27 1.72 16.80
C GLY A 177 -5.18 1.14 15.87
N ALA A 178 -5.54 0.75 14.65
CA ALA A 178 -4.57 0.25 13.68
C ALA A 178 -3.58 1.32 13.23
N LEU A 179 -4.04 2.56 13.01
CA LEU A 179 -3.16 3.67 12.68
C LEU A 179 -2.16 3.95 13.80
N ALA A 180 -2.61 3.91 15.07
CA ALA A 180 -1.73 4.05 16.22
C ALA A 180 -0.69 2.93 16.29
N LEU A 181 -1.07 1.68 16.01
CA LEU A 181 -0.15 0.53 15.98
C LEU A 181 0.87 0.66 14.85
N MET A 182 0.45 1.07 13.65
CA MET A 182 1.36 1.33 12.53
C MET A 182 2.32 2.48 12.85
N ALA A 183 1.84 3.55 13.49
CA ALA A 183 2.67 4.66 13.93
C ALA A 183 3.70 4.22 14.98
N ALA A 184 3.31 3.37 15.95
CA ALA A 184 4.24 2.80 16.91
C ALA A 184 5.33 1.97 16.23
N GLY A 185 4.95 1.11 15.28
CA GLY A 185 5.91 0.34 14.46
C GLY A 185 6.86 1.24 13.66
N TYR A 186 6.33 2.31 13.06
CA TYR A 186 7.13 3.31 12.37
C TYR A 186 8.12 4.02 13.31
N PHE A 187 7.71 4.39 14.52
CA PHE A 187 8.62 5.00 15.50
C PHE A 187 9.71 4.04 15.96
N VAL A 188 9.39 2.76 16.16
CA VAL A 188 10.39 1.71 16.43
C VAL A 188 11.40 1.66 15.28
N ILE A 189 10.93 1.59 14.03
CA ILE A 189 11.81 1.61 12.85
C ILE A 189 12.69 2.87 12.89
N CYS A 190 12.15 4.06 13.11
CA CYS A 190 12.94 5.30 13.17
C CYS A 190 14.03 5.28 14.26
N ILE A 191 13.74 4.72 15.44
CA ILE A 191 14.70 4.61 16.54
C ILE A 191 15.83 3.64 16.18
N PHE A 192 15.48 2.46 15.65
CA PHE A 192 16.44 1.39 15.36
C PHE A 192 17.09 1.49 13.98
N HIS A 193 16.56 2.31 13.06
CA HIS A 193 17.04 2.42 11.69
C HIS A 193 18.53 2.74 11.63
N ARG A 194 18.99 3.68 12.46
CA ARG A 194 20.42 4.04 12.52
C ARG A 194 21.29 2.87 13.00
N GLN A 195 20.83 2.11 13.99
CA GLN A 195 21.52 0.93 14.49
C GLN A 195 21.63 -0.16 13.41
N TRP A 196 20.52 -0.42 12.71
CA TRP A 196 20.49 -1.41 11.64
C TRP A 196 21.43 -1.06 10.49
N VAL A 197 21.50 0.21 10.11
CA VAL A 197 22.39 0.69 9.04
C VAL A 197 23.85 0.70 9.48
N ASP A 198 24.17 1.35 10.60
CA ASP A 198 25.56 1.66 10.96
C ASP A 198 26.26 0.46 11.62
N ALA A 199 25.60 -0.20 12.58
CA ALA A 199 26.19 -1.26 13.40
C ALA A 199 25.94 -2.66 12.82
N GLU A 200 24.71 -2.94 12.37
CA GLU A 200 24.33 -4.28 11.90
C GLU A 200 24.49 -4.44 10.38
N ARG A 201 24.70 -3.33 9.65
CA ARG A 201 24.84 -3.29 8.18
C ARG A 201 23.74 -4.09 7.48
N LEU A 202 22.51 -3.94 7.98
CA LEU A 202 21.35 -4.65 7.47
C LEU A 202 21.17 -4.31 5.99
N THR A 203 21.10 -5.35 5.15
CA THR A 203 20.85 -5.17 3.73
C THR A 203 19.34 -5.00 3.50
N TYR A 204 18.95 -4.11 2.57
CA TYR A 204 17.55 -3.85 2.21
C TYR A 204 17.22 -4.40 0.81
N PRO A 205 17.19 -5.72 0.61
CA PRO A 205 17.05 -6.33 -0.72
C PRO A 205 15.73 -5.98 -1.40
N LEU A 206 14.66 -5.75 -0.63
CA LEU A 206 13.34 -5.43 -1.18
C LEU A 206 13.28 -4.04 -1.85
N VAL A 207 14.24 -3.16 -1.57
CA VAL A 207 14.36 -1.84 -2.20
C VAL A 207 15.18 -1.91 -3.50
N GLN A 208 16.00 -2.95 -3.70
CA GLN A 208 16.86 -3.06 -4.90
C GLN A 208 16.06 -3.16 -6.20
N PHE A 209 15.01 -3.98 -6.22
CA PHE A 209 14.17 -4.13 -7.40
C PHE A 209 13.53 -2.82 -7.89
N PRO A 210 12.81 -2.04 -7.05
CA PRO A 210 12.21 -0.80 -7.51
C PRO A 210 13.27 0.24 -7.86
N GLU A 211 14.42 0.25 -7.16
CA GLU A 211 15.57 1.10 -7.45
C GLU A 211 16.16 0.85 -8.84
N ASP A 212 16.43 -0.41 -9.19
CA ASP A 212 16.97 -0.79 -10.48
C ASP A 212 16.03 -0.41 -11.64
N LEU A 213 14.72 -0.48 -11.41
CA LEU A 213 13.69 -0.13 -12.39
C LEU A 213 13.51 1.38 -12.60
N VAL A 214 14.02 2.21 -11.70
CA VAL A 214 13.97 3.68 -11.83
C VAL A 214 15.31 4.31 -12.15
N GLU A 215 16.39 3.53 -12.09
CA GLU A 215 17.75 3.95 -12.40
C GLU A 215 17.85 4.49 -13.85
N GLY A 216 18.34 5.73 -13.99
CA GLY A 216 18.54 6.41 -15.27
C GLY A 216 17.45 7.43 -15.63
N PHE A 217 16.29 7.42 -14.97
CA PHE A 217 15.27 8.47 -15.18
C PHE A 217 15.71 9.84 -14.65
N ASP A 218 16.55 9.85 -13.62
CA ASP A 218 17.25 11.02 -13.06
C ASP A 218 18.20 11.68 -14.07
N GLU A 219 18.83 10.89 -14.95
CA GLU A 219 19.66 11.35 -16.07
C GLU A 219 18.85 11.72 -17.33
N GLY A 220 17.52 11.84 -17.22
CA GLY A 220 16.63 12.18 -18.35
C GLY A 220 16.48 11.07 -19.40
N ARG A 221 16.91 9.83 -19.09
CA ARG A 221 16.76 8.69 -20.01
C ARG A 221 15.32 8.21 -20.00
N VAL A 222 14.83 7.78 -21.16
CA VAL A 222 13.45 7.28 -21.32
C VAL A 222 13.32 5.81 -20.90
N ILE A 223 14.40 5.02 -20.96
CA ILE A 223 14.40 3.59 -20.64
C ILE A 223 15.35 3.36 -19.46
N PRO A 224 14.92 2.66 -18.39
CA PRO A 224 15.77 2.31 -17.25
C PRO A 224 17.04 1.57 -17.65
N ASN A 225 18.10 1.74 -16.87
CA ASN A 225 19.40 1.11 -17.15
C ASN A 225 19.34 -0.42 -17.08
N ILE A 226 18.58 -0.98 -16.15
CA ILE A 226 18.48 -2.43 -15.95
C ILE A 226 17.94 -3.15 -17.20
N LEU A 227 16.95 -2.57 -17.89
CA LEU A 227 16.32 -3.16 -19.08
C LEU A 227 17.24 -3.20 -20.31
N LYS A 228 18.36 -2.45 -20.28
CA LYS A 228 19.36 -2.44 -21.36
C LYS A 228 20.44 -3.51 -21.17
N LYS A 229 20.54 -4.11 -19.99
CA LYS A 229 21.57 -5.10 -19.67
C LYS A 229 21.14 -6.47 -20.20
N PRO A 230 21.98 -7.20 -20.97
CA PRO A 230 21.63 -8.52 -21.48
C PRO A 230 21.29 -9.54 -20.41
N VAL A 231 21.90 -9.44 -19.22
CA VAL A 231 21.66 -10.36 -18.08
C VAL A 231 20.23 -10.30 -17.55
N PHE A 232 19.48 -9.22 -17.84
CA PHE A 232 18.07 -9.12 -17.48
C PHE A 232 17.17 -10.00 -18.37
N TRP A 233 17.63 -10.37 -19.57
CA TRP A 233 16.89 -11.10 -20.60
C TRP A 233 17.38 -12.54 -20.77
#